data_AF-A0A7V6IM85-F1
#
_entry.id   AF-A0A7V6IM85-F1
#
_cell.length_a   1.000
_cell.length_b   1.000
_cell.length_c   1.000
_cell.angle_alpha   90.00
_cell.angle_beta   90.00
_cell.angle_gamma   90.00
#
_symmetry.space_group_name_H-M   'P 1'
#
loop_
_entity.id
_entity.type
_entity.pdbx_description
1 polymer ?
#
loop_
_entity_poly.entity_id
_entity_poly.type
_entity_poly.pdbx_seq_one_letter_code
_entity_poly.pdbx_strand_id
1 'polypeptide(L)'
;MISKKIFLIPVRLLIGLMFLTTAILKLISIDQFEIYIYSFNIFSFGFTAIVARLLIFLEFLLGSFLIFKIQYKKIWWLTLLIMIGFTLFLIYVALFRNDTNCHCFGEFIELNPTHSIIKNLITILLLFIVKNETENDYKGKKIFLWGIPALSFLVTFIIFPPDSLYNQFRSEQNNFDTEFFKKLPADTSLYSVINNIEYLNENDTVIFSDKKEIVQLDSGKYIMVFMTSGCKYCKISLTKLNSIFEKHNLNNDRCIIWIWGRDTSSISRFIKTTGGLSFKYNIIDPYAAIDLVFGHFPTFVIIDNNKVVKVLDYRGLSENELKEYFAQ
;
A
#
# COMPACT_ATOMS: atom_id res chain seq x y z
N MET A 1 -32.52 -2.18 -36.67
CA MET A 1 -31.56 -1.14 -36.22
C MET A 1 -31.73 -0.75 -34.74
N ILE A 2 -32.97 -0.72 -34.22
CA ILE A 2 -33.30 -0.32 -32.83
C ILE A 2 -32.84 -1.37 -31.79
N SER A 3 -33.06 -2.67 -32.05
CA SER A 3 -32.63 -3.77 -31.16
C SER A 3 -31.11 -3.81 -30.91
N LYS A 4 -30.28 -3.56 -31.95
CA LYS A 4 -28.82 -3.45 -31.78
C LYS A 4 -28.44 -2.28 -30.86
N LYS A 5 -29.08 -1.12 -30.98
CA LYS A 5 -28.77 0.04 -30.10
C LYS A 5 -29.15 -0.21 -28.64
N ILE A 6 -30.25 -0.93 -28.38
CA ILE A 6 -30.68 -1.29 -27.02
C ILE A 6 -29.67 -2.22 -26.33
N PHE A 7 -29.03 -3.13 -27.07
CA PHE A 7 -28.04 -4.06 -26.52
C PHE A 7 -26.66 -3.42 -26.24
N LEU A 8 -26.27 -2.40 -27.01
CA LEU A 8 -24.94 -1.77 -26.87
C LEU A 8 -24.83 -0.85 -25.63
N ILE A 9 -25.93 -0.19 -25.26
CA ILE A 9 -25.99 0.70 -24.09
C ILE A 9 -25.59 -0.01 -22.78
N PRO A 10 -26.24 -1.14 -22.38
CA PRO A 10 -25.91 -1.81 -21.12
C PRO A 10 -24.47 -2.34 -21.12
N VAL A 11 -23.95 -2.82 -22.27
CA VAL A 11 -22.56 -3.28 -22.38
C VAL A 11 -21.58 -2.13 -22.14
N ARG A 12 -21.82 -0.96 -22.74
CA ARG A 12 -20.98 0.23 -22.53
C ARG A 12 -21.02 0.70 -21.07
N LEU A 13 -22.22 0.75 -20.49
CA LEU A 13 -22.39 1.14 -19.07
C LEU A 13 -21.69 0.16 -18.13
N LEU A 14 -21.78 -1.15 -18.42
CA LEU A 14 -21.09 -2.18 -17.66
C LEU A 14 -19.57 -1.98 -17.68
N ILE A 15 -18.97 -1.75 -18.86
CA ILE A 15 -17.54 -1.49 -18.98
C ILE A 15 -17.17 -0.21 -18.20
N GLY A 16 -17.89 0.88 -18.43
CA GLY A 16 -17.58 2.15 -17.77
C GLY A 16 -17.71 2.09 -16.25
N LEU A 17 -18.75 1.41 -15.74
CA LEU A 17 -18.95 1.19 -14.31
C LEU A 17 -17.86 0.30 -13.72
N MET A 18 -17.43 -0.74 -14.45
CA MET A 18 -16.31 -1.59 -14.02
C MET A 18 -15.04 -0.77 -13.78
N PHE A 19 -14.68 0.15 -14.68
CA PHE A 19 -13.52 1.05 -14.51
C PHE A 19 -13.68 2.02 -13.33
N LEU A 20 -14.88 2.54 -13.10
CA LEU A 20 -15.15 3.38 -11.92
C LEU A 20 -14.99 2.58 -10.63
N THR A 21 -15.53 1.36 -10.58
CA THR A 21 -15.41 0.47 -9.42
C THR A 21 -13.95 0.11 -9.16
N THR A 22 -13.14 -0.21 -10.18
CA THR A 22 -11.70 -0.49 -9.97
C THR A 22 -10.97 0.74 -9.44
N ALA A 23 -11.24 1.93 -9.99
CA ALA A 23 -10.63 3.17 -9.54
C ALA A 23 -10.96 3.47 -8.07
N ILE A 24 -12.22 3.32 -7.67
CA ILE A 24 -12.67 3.56 -6.29
C ILE A 24 -12.01 2.57 -5.33
N LEU A 25 -11.99 1.27 -5.67
CA LEU A 25 -11.40 0.27 -4.78
C LEU A 25 -9.88 0.42 -4.62
N LYS A 26 -9.18 0.80 -5.70
CA LYS A 26 -7.76 1.17 -5.65
C LYS A 26 -7.53 2.40 -4.79
N LEU A 27 -8.40 3.40 -4.87
CA LEU A 27 -8.29 4.61 -4.05
C LEU A 27 -8.47 4.31 -2.56
N ILE A 28 -9.40 3.41 -2.21
CA ILE A 28 -9.62 2.97 -0.81
C ILE A 28 -8.40 2.23 -0.24
N SER A 29 -7.60 1.59 -1.09
CA SER A 29 -6.42 0.81 -0.70
C SER A 29 -5.15 1.33 -1.38
N ILE A 30 -5.03 2.65 -1.49
CA ILE A 30 -3.98 3.31 -2.26
C ILE A 30 -2.58 2.93 -1.78
N ASP A 31 -2.36 2.83 -0.46
CA ASP A 31 -1.05 2.48 0.11
C ASP A 31 -0.57 1.09 -0.34
N GLN A 32 -1.47 0.11 -0.41
CA GLN A 32 -1.14 -1.24 -0.88
C GLN A 32 -0.85 -1.25 -2.37
N PHE A 33 -1.60 -0.47 -3.15
CA PHE A 33 -1.36 -0.33 -4.58
C PHE A 33 -0.02 0.34 -4.86
N GLU A 34 0.37 1.34 -4.05
CA GLU A 34 1.71 1.95 -4.09
C GLU A 34 2.81 0.96 -3.75
N ILE A 35 2.68 0.22 -2.63
CA ILE A 35 3.65 -0.80 -2.24
C ILE A 35 3.78 -1.87 -3.33
N TYR A 36 2.67 -2.30 -3.93
CA TYR A 36 2.66 -3.26 -5.03
C TYR A 36 3.46 -2.75 -6.22
N ILE A 37 3.22 -1.53 -6.70
CA ILE A 37 4.00 -0.93 -7.80
C ILE A 37 5.47 -0.75 -7.41
N TYR A 38 5.73 -0.35 -6.16
CA TYR A 38 7.08 -0.14 -5.66
C TYR A 38 7.88 -1.44 -5.60
N SER A 39 7.21 -2.56 -5.30
CA SER A 39 7.85 -3.87 -5.20
C SER A 39 8.56 -4.29 -6.49
N PHE A 40 8.18 -3.76 -7.66
CA PHE A 40 8.87 -4.01 -8.94
C PHE A 40 10.27 -3.38 -9.01
N ASN A 41 10.66 -2.54 -8.05
CA ASN A 41 11.97 -1.89 -7.96
C ASN A 41 12.35 -1.00 -9.16
N ILE A 42 11.36 -0.54 -9.95
CA ILE A 42 11.57 0.32 -11.13
C ILE A 42 11.68 1.80 -10.72
N PHE A 43 10.95 2.22 -9.68
CA PHE A 43 10.80 3.62 -9.30
C PHE A 43 11.09 3.85 -7.80
N SER A 44 11.40 5.09 -7.42
CA SER A 44 11.38 5.53 -6.02
C SER A 44 9.94 5.60 -5.49
N PHE A 45 9.73 5.45 -4.19
CA PHE A 45 8.43 5.44 -3.54
C PHE A 45 7.61 6.70 -3.84
N GLY A 46 8.25 7.89 -3.80
CA GLY A 46 7.59 9.15 -4.14
C GLY A 46 7.09 9.20 -5.60
N PHE A 47 7.89 8.69 -6.54
CA PHE A 47 7.47 8.58 -7.95
C PHE A 47 6.40 7.50 -8.14
N THR A 48 6.51 6.37 -7.45
CA THR A 48 5.49 5.32 -7.42
C THR A 48 4.14 5.86 -6.95
N ALA A 49 4.12 6.68 -5.89
CA ALA A 49 2.90 7.31 -5.39
C ALA A 49 2.21 8.19 -6.44
N ILE A 50 2.99 8.90 -7.26
CA ILE A 50 2.47 9.69 -8.38
C ILE A 50 1.93 8.78 -9.49
N VAL A 51 2.68 7.76 -9.89
CA VAL A 51 2.25 6.79 -10.92
C VAL A 51 0.96 6.08 -10.51
N ALA A 52 0.86 5.63 -9.27
CA ALA A 52 -0.33 4.99 -8.72
C ALA A 52 -1.58 5.88 -8.88
N ARG A 53 -1.48 7.15 -8.51
CA ARG A 53 -2.58 8.13 -8.64
C ARG A 53 -2.90 8.43 -10.10
N LEU A 54 -1.90 8.53 -10.98
CA LEU A 54 -2.13 8.74 -12.41
C LEU A 54 -2.88 7.55 -13.05
N LEU A 55 -2.57 6.31 -12.64
CA LEU A 55 -3.30 5.13 -13.11
C LEU A 55 -4.76 5.12 -12.62
N ILE A 56 -5.01 5.47 -11.35
CA ILE A 56 -6.37 5.58 -10.79
C ILE A 56 -7.16 6.72 -11.47
N PHE A 57 -6.51 7.87 -11.67
CA PHE A 57 -7.06 9.01 -12.40
C PHE A 57 -7.50 8.59 -13.81
N LEU A 58 -6.64 7.85 -14.52
CA LEU A 58 -6.92 7.36 -15.87
C LEU A 58 -8.10 6.39 -15.89
N GLU A 59 -8.19 5.45 -14.93
CA GLU A 59 -9.34 4.54 -14.84
C GLU A 59 -10.65 5.29 -14.59
N PHE A 60 -10.65 6.23 -13.65
CA PHE A 60 -11.81 7.04 -13.35
C PHE A 60 -12.27 7.88 -14.56
N LEU A 61 -11.29 8.47 -15.27
CA LEU A 61 -11.52 9.27 -16.46
C LEU A 61 -12.14 8.42 -17.59
N LEU A 62 -11.55 7.27 -17.90
CA LEU A 62 -12.03 6.38 -18.96
C LEU A 62 -13.41 5.82 -18.65
N GLY A 63 -13.64 5.36 -17.41
CA GLY A 63 -14.93 4.86 -16.97
C GLY A 63 -16.04 5.90 -17.14
N SER A 64 -15.78 7.11 -16.65
CA SER A 64 -16.73 8.24 -16.79
C SER A 64 -16.98 8.61 -18.25
N PHE A 65 -15.92 8.75 -19.07
CA PHE A 65 -16.06 9.18 -20.46
C PHE A 65 -16.76 8.12 -21.32
N LEU A 66 -16.59 6.82 -21.02
CA LEU A 66 -17.36 5.74 -21.65
C LEU A 66 -18.85 5.80 -21.29
N ILE A 67 -19.20 6.06 -20.02
CA ILE A 67 -20.60 6.18 -19.57
C ILE A 67 -21.31 7.32 -20.30
N PHE A 68 -20.70 8.52 -20.27
CA PHE A 68 -21.27 9.75 -20.83
C PHE A 68 -21.02 9.94 -22.33
N LYS A 69 -20.28 9.03 -22.98
CA LYS A 69 -19.95 9.06 -24.42
C LYS A 69 -19.19 10.32 -24.86
N ILE A 70 -18.28 10.81 -24.03
CA ILE A 70 -17.48 12.01 -24.30
C ILE A 70 -16.26 11.62 -25.14
N GLN A 71 -16.07 12.22 -26.32
CA GLN A 71 -14.97 11.89 -27.23
C GLN A 71 -14.84 10.38 -27.49
N TYR A 72 -15.98 9.69 -27.63
CA TYR A 72 -16.10 8.24 -27.54
C TYR A 72 -15.06 7.47 -28.37
N LYS A 73 -14.84 7.85 -29.65
CA LYS A 73 -13.88 7.17 -30.53
C LYS A 73 -12.45 7.23 -29.99
N LYS A 74 -12.04 8.36 -29.40
CA LYS A 74 -10.69 8.52 -28.81
C LYS A 74 -10.57 7.70 -27.53
N ILE A 75 -11.57 7.79 -26.67
CA ILE A 75 -11.59 7.08 -25.39
C ILE A 75 -11.63 5.58 -25.60
N TRP A 76 -12.42 5.08 -26.55
CA TRP A 76 -12.45 3.67 -26.90
C TRP A 76 -11.06 3.14 -27.28
N TRP A 77 -10.33 3.86 -28.14
CA TRP A 77 -8.96 3.50 -28.53
C TRP A 77 -8.00 3.54 -27.35
N LEU A 78 -8.10 4.58 -26.50
CA LEU A 78 -7.27 4.72 -25.32
C LEU A 78 -7.54 3.62 -24.29
N THR A 79 -8.81 3.29 -24.01
CA THR A 79 -9.20 2.17 -23.15
C THR A 79 -8.66 0.86 -23.70
N LEU A 80 -8.78 0.60 -25.01
CA LEU A 80 -8.24 -0.61 -25.62
C LEU A 80 -6.71 -0.71 -25.42
N LEU A 81 -5.98 0.37 -25.67
CA LEU A 81 -4.52 0.42 -25.49
C LEU A 81 -4.12 0.11 -24.04
N ILE A 82 -4.79 0.74 -23.08
CA ILE A 82 -4.50 0.54 -21.65
C ILE A 82 -4.83 -0.88 -21.20
N MET A 83 -5.95 -1.43 -21.67
CA MET A 83 -6.32 -2.82 -21.36
C MET A 83 -5.31 -3.82 -21.92
N ILE A 84 -4.81 -3.60 -23.14
CA ILE A 84 -3.74 -4.42 -23.72
C ILE A 84 -2.47 -4.29 -22.88
N GLY A 85 -2.06 -3.06 -22.52
CA GLY A 85 -0.88 -2.81 -21.70
C GLY A 85 -0.95 -3.49 -20.33
N PHE A 86 -2.07 -3.34 -19.60
CA PHE A 86 -2.28 -4.02 -18.33
C PHE A 86 -2.33 -5.55 -18.46
N THR A 87 -2.87 -6.07 -19.57
CA THR A 87 -2.88 -7.52 -19.81
C THR A 87 -1.46 -8.05 -20.02
N LEU A 88 -0.64 -7.37 -20.83
CA LEU A 88 0.77 -7.74 -21.03
C LEU A 88 1.56 -7.66 -19.72
N PHE A 89 1.34 -6.61 -18.93
CA PHE A 89 1.95 -6.46 -17.61
C PHE A 89 1.55 -7.61 -16.66
N LEU A 90 0.27 -7.99 -16.61
CA LEU A 90 -0.17 -9.10 -15.77
C LEU A 90 0.37 -10.46 -16.23
N ILE A 91 0.53 -10.67 -17.54
CA ILE A 91 1.19 -11.87 -18.07
C ILE A 91 2.64 -11.91 -17.60
N TYR A 92 3.36 -10.78 -17.63
CA TYR A 92 4.71 -10.70 -17.08
C TYR A 92 4.74 -11.07 -15.59
N VAL A 93 3.83 -10.51 -14.78
CA VAL A 93 3.72 -10.85 -13.35
C VAL A 93 3.45 -12.34 -13.14
N ALA A 94 2.51 -12.92 -13.89
CA ALA A 94 2.13 -14.31 -13.77
C ALA A 94 3.28 -15.27 -14.12
N LEU A 95 4.15 -14.92 -15.07
CA LEU A 95 5.27 -15.75 -15.48
C LEU A 95 6.51 -15.60 -14.58
N PHE A 96 6.77 -14.41 -14.05
CA PHE A 96 8.05 -14.10 -13.40
C PHE A 96 7.98 -13.89 -11.87
N ARG A 97 6.81 -13.58 -11.30
CA ARG A 97 6.70 -13.28 -9.86
C ARG A 97 5.88 -14.25 -9.03
N ASN A 98 5.02 -15.05 -9.66
CA ASN A 98 4.10 -15.98 -8.98
C ASN A 98 3.34 -15.32 -7.81
N ASP A 99 3.08 -14.01 -7.93
CA ASP A 99 2.38 -13.22 -6.92
C ASP A 99 0.96 -13.76 -6.75
N THR A 100 0.54 -13.99 -5.50
CA THR A 100 -0.81 -14.48 -5.21
C THR A 100 -1.89 -13.42 -5.46
N ASN A 101 -1.54 -12.13 -5.37
CA ASN A 101 -2.47 -10.99 -5.48
C ASN A 101 -1.87 -9.83 -6.29
N CYS A 102 -2.58 -9.37 -7.32
CA CYS A 102 -2.13 -8.25 -8.18
C CYS A 102 -2.62 -6.86 -7.74
N HIS A 103 -3.37 -6.75 -6.63
CA HIS A 103 -3.96 -5.50 -6.11
C HIS A 103 -4.75 -4.65 -7.13
N CYS A 104 -5.12 -5.24 -8.28
CA CYS A 104 -5.82 -4.56 -9.38
C CYS A 104 -7.26 -4.13 -9.05
N PHE A 105 -7.84 -4.63 -7.96
CA PHE A 105 -9.16 -4.25 -7.43
C PHE A 105 -9.09 -3.74 -5.99
N GLY A 106 -7.91 -3.39 -5.51
CA GLY A 106 -7.72 -3.07 -4.10
C GLY A 106 -7.93 -4.28 -3.16
N GLU A 107 -8.00 -4.00 -1.86
CA GLU A 107 -8.00 -4.99 -0.76
C GLU A 107 -9.23 -5.90 -0.73
N PHE A 108 -10.40 -5.43 -1.20
CA PHE A 108 -11.67 -6.15 -0.99
C PHE A 108 -11.91 -7.33 -1.94
N ILE A 109 -11.14 -7.43 -3.03
CA ILE A 109 -11.22 -8.54 -3.97
C ILE A 109 -9.81 -8.99 -4.33
N GLU A 110 -9.32 -9.99 -3.61
CA GLU A 110 -8.09 -10.72 -3.93
C GLU A 110 -8.28 -11.44 -5.28
N LEU A 111 -7.76 -10.82 -6.35
CA LEU A 111 -7.73 -11.44 -7.67
C LEU A 111 -6.31 -11.91 -7.98
N ASN A 112 -6.19 -13.22 -8.17
CA ASN A 112 -5.02 -13.83 -8.77
C ASN A 112 -4.74 -13.21 -10.15
N PRO A 113 -3.46 -13.06 -10.56
CA PRO A 113 -3.07 -12.56 -11.88
C PRO A 113 -3.87 -13.16 -13.04
N THR A 114 -4.12 -14.46 -13.01
CA THR A 114 -4.89 -15.20 -14.03
C THR A 114 -6.34 -14.71 -14.18
N HIS A 115 -7.03 -14.47 -13.05
CA HIS A 115 -8.40 -13.97 -13.06
C HIS A 115 -8.46 -12.53 -13.60
N SER A 116 -7.44 -11.71 -13.27
CA SER A 116 -7.33 -10.35 -13.78
C SER A 116 -7.07 -10.32 -15.30
N ILE A 117 -6.27 -11.26 -15.83
CA ILE A 117 -6.04 -11.44 -17.27
C ILE A 117 -7.35 -11.81 -17.99
N ILE A 118 -8.07 -12.83 -17.49
CA ILE A 118 -9.35 -13.28 -18.11
C ILE A 118 -10.35 -12.12 -18.15
N LYS A 119 -10.50 -11.39 -17.04
CA LYS A 119 -11.35 -10.20 -16.98
C LYS A 119 -10.95 -9.17 -18.03
N ASN A 120 -9.65 -8.88 -18.16
CA ASN A 120 -9.19 -7.91 -19.15
C ASN A 120 -9.50 -8.36 -20.59
N LEU A 121 -9.34 -9.64 -20.91
CA LEU A 121 -9.70 -10.20 -22.21
C LEU A 121 -11.20 -10.09 -22.49
N ILE A 122 -12.05 -10.36 -21.49
CA ILE A 122 -13.51 -10.17 -21.59
C ILE A 122 -13.82 -8.70 -21.83
N THR A 123 -13.23 -7.77 -21.09
CA THR A 123 -13.44 -6.33 -21.29
C THR A 123 -13.01 -5.89 -22.69
N ILE A 124 -11.90 -6.40 -23.22
CA ILE A 124 -11.45 -6.14 -24.61
C ILE A 124 -12.50 -6.65 -25.62
N LEU A 125 -13.04 -7.85 -25.42
CA LEU A 125 -14.12 -8.38 -26.27
C LEU A 125 -15.38 -7.50 -26.22
N LEU A 126 -15.80 -7.09 -25.01
CA LEU A 126 -16.94 -6.20 -24.82
C LEU A 126 -16.70 -4.83 -25.49
N LEU A 127 -15.47 -4.31 -25.46
CA LEU A 127 -15.10 -3.08 -26.17
C LEU A 127 -15.31 -3.22 -27.69
N PHE A 128 -14.92 -4.35 -28.28
CA PHE A 128 -15.15 -4.58 -29.72
C PHE A 128 -16.64 -4.59 -30.09
N ILE A 129 -17.51 -5.07 -29.20
CA ILE A 129 -18.97 -5.05 -29.40
C ILE A 129 -19.49 -3.61 -29.50
N VAL A 130 -18.98 -2.70 -28.66
CA VAL A 130 -19.44 -1.29 -28.60
C VAL A 130 -18.71 -0.34 -29.55
N LYS A 131 -17.68 -0.81 -30.28
CA LYS A 131 -16.81 0.00 -31.15
C LYS A 131 -17.52 1.00 -32.07
N ASN A 132 -18.67 0.61 -32.63
CA ASN A 132 -19.39 1.40 -33.64
C ASN A 132 -20.39 2.40 -33.04
N GLU A 133 -20.40 2.61 -31.73
CA GLU A 133 -21.23 3.67 -31.16
C GLU A 133 -20.74 5.07 -31.59
N THR A 134 -21.69 5.94 -31.94
CA THR A 134 -21.41 7.33 -32.25
C THR A 134 -21.44 8.20 -31.00
N GLU A 135 -20.69 9.28 -31.05
CA GLU A 135 -20.71 10.31 -30.03
C GLU A 135 -22.11 10.94 -29.92
N ASN A 136 -22.56 11.21 -28.69
CA ASN A 136 -23.78 11.98 -28.47
C ASN A 136 -23.41 13.46 -28.40
N ASP A 137 -24.13 14.30 -29.13
CA ASP A 137 -24.10 15.74 -28.92
C ASP A 137 -25.27 16.14 -28.04
N TYR A 138 -24.99 16.63 -26.84
CA TYR A 138 -26.00 17.01 -25.84
C TYR A 138 -25.59 18.29 -25.11
N LYS A 139 -26.58 19.10 -24.72
CA LYS A 139 -26.36 20.32 -23.95
C LYS A 139 -25.69 19.97 -22.62
N GLY A 140 -24.53 20.56 -22.33
CA GLY A 140 -23.73 20.29 -21.12
C GLY A 140 -22.50 19.42 -21.33
N LYS A 141 -22.28 18.87 -22.53
CA LYS A 141 -21.06 18.09 -22.87
C LYS A 141 -19.74 18.79 -22.51
N LYS A 142 -19.64 20.11 -22.71
CA LYS A 142 -18.45 20.91 -22.33
C LYS A 142 -18.21 20.92 -20.81
N ILE A 143 -19.28 20.92 -20.01
CA ILE A 143 -19.19 20.90 -18.54
C ILE A 143 -18.60 19.55 -18.11
N PHE A 144 -19.11 18.44 -18.66
CA PHE A 144 -18.56 17.11 -18.33
C PHE A 144 -17.13 16.91 -18.86
N LEU A 145 -16.82 17.44 -20.05
CA LEU A 145 -15.49 17.34 -20.64
C LEU A 145 -14.38 17.92 -19.75
N TRP A 146 -14.65 19.04 -19.06
CA TRP A 146 -13.69 19.68 -18.17
C TRP A 146 -13.90 19.30 -16.69
N GLY A 147 -15.15 19.10 -16.29
CA GLY A 147 -15.53 18.79 -14.92
C GLY A 147 -15.08 17.41 -14.46
N ILE A 148 -15.17 16.39 -15.32
CA ILE A 148 -14.76 15.03 -14.93
C ILE A 148 -13.23 14.93 -14.71
N PRO A 149 -12.35 15.43 -15.61
CA PRO A 149 -10.92 15.45 -15.32
C PRO A 149 -10.58 16.26 -14.06
N ALA A 150 -11.19 17.43 -13.89
CA ALA A 150 -10.96 18.26 -12.70
C ALA A 150 -11.37 17.54 -11.41
N LEU A 151 -12.54 16.89 -11.41
CA LEU A 151 -13.03 16.10 -10.28
C LEU A 151 -12.11 14.90 -10.01
N SER A 152 -11.70 14.17 -11.05
CA SER A 152 -10.81 13.03 -10.91
C SER A 152 -9.46 13.43 -10.34
N PHE A 153 -8.90 14.57 -10.78
CA PHE A 153 -7.67 15.12 -10.22
C PHE A 153 -7.83 15.54 -8.76
N LEU A 154 -8.91 16.24 -8.43
CA LEU A 154 -9.23 16.65 -7.07
C LEU A 154 -9.33 15.43 -6.14
N VAL A 155 -10.05 14.39 -6.57
CA VAL A 155 -10.21 13.16 -5.79
C VAL A 155 -8.86 12.45 -5.61
N THR A 156 -8.08 12.29 -6.67
CA THR A 156 -6.85 11.47 -6.63
C THR A 156 -5.63 12.16 -6.02
N PHE A 157 -5.51 13.49 -6.13
CA PHE A 157 -4.33 14.23 -5.68
C PHE A 157 -4.57 15.17 -4.49
N ILE A 158 -5.79 15.68 -4.32
CA ILE A 158 -6.11 16.63 -3.24
C ILE A 158 -6.71 15.91 -2.04
N ILE A 159 -7.72 15.06 -2.26
CA ILE A 159 -8.36 14.31 -1.16
C ILE A 159 -7.43 13.19 -0.65
N PHE A 160 -6.72 12.52 -1.56
CA PHE A 160 -5.77 11.45 -1.25
C PHE A 160 -4.33 11.86 -1.64
N PRO A 161 -3.71 12.85 -0.97
CA PRO A 161 -2.40 13.34 -1.35
C PRO A 161 -1.31 12.26 -1.19
N PRO A 162 -0.22 12.30 -1.98
CA PRO A 162 0.93 11.43 -1.78
C PRO A 162 1.66 11.77 -0.48
N ASP A 163 2.21 10.74 0.18
CA ASP A 163 2.93 10.88 1.45
C ASP A 163 4.06 11.91 1.39
N SER A 164 4.79 11.98 0.27
CA SER A 164 5.86 12.96 0.05
C SER A 164 5.37 14.41 0.18
N LEU A 165 4.16 14.67 -0.29
CA LEU A 165 3.52 15.98 -0.19
C LEU A 165 2.91 16.18 1.19
N TYR A 166 2.30 15.16 1.77
CA TYR A 166 1.75 15.20 3.12
C TYR A 166 2.82 15.56 4.17
N ASN A 167 4.00 14.92 4.08
CA ASN A 167 5.10 15.11 5.02
C ASN A 167 5.73 16.50 4.93
N GLN A 168 5.61 17.19 3.78
CA GLN A 168 6.08 18.56 3.63
C GLN A 168 5.21 19.56 4.42
N PHE A 169 3.94 19.24 4.68
CA PHE A 169 2.97 20.14 5.33
C PHE A 169 2.68 19.80 6.80
N ARG A 170 3.13 18.64 7.32
CA ARG A 170 2.87 18.23 8.71
C ARG A 170 4.14 18.33 9.55
N SER A 171 4.06 19.01 10.70
CA SER A 171 5.15 19.10 11.66
C SER A 171 5.33 17.77 12.41
N GLU A 172 6.59 17.41 12.71
CA GLU A 172 6.97 16.30 13.60
C GLU A 172 6.13 16.33 14.88
N GLN A 173 5.34 15.29 15.13
CA GLN A 173 4.49 15.22 16.31
C GLN A 173 5.24 14.41 17.37
N ASN A 174 5.73 15.09 18.42
CA ASN A 174 6.50 14.50 19.53
C ASN A 174 5.61 13.74 20.52
N ASN A 175 4.70 12.90 20.04
CA ASN A 175 3.89 12.03 20.90
C ASN A 175 4.66 10.74 21.22
N PHE A 176 5.77 10.88 21.96
CA PHE A 176 6.59 9.75 22.43
C PHE A 176 7.14 10.03 23.83
N ASP A 177 6.86 9.14 24.77
CA ASP A 177 7.32 9.30 26.15
C ASP A 177 8.79 8.87 26.27
N THR A 178 9.69 9.85 26.10
CA THR A 178 11.14 9.64 26.24
C THR A 178 11.57 9.24 27.66
N GLU A 179 10.77 9.55 28.70
CA GLU A 179 11.08 9.16 30.08
C GLU A 179 10.71 7.70 30.31
N PHE A 180 9.53 7.28 29.85
CA PHE A 180 9.11 5.88 29.86
C PHE A 180 10.04 5.01 29.00
N PHE A 181 10.46 5.51 27.83
CA PHE A 181 11.43 4.82 26.97
C PHE A 181 12.73 4.49 27.70
N LYS A 182 13.27 5.40 28.52
CA LYS A 182 14.50 5.15 29.29
C LYS A 182 14.33 4.09 30.38
N LYS A 183 13.09 3.86 30.85
CA LYS A 183 12.77 2.83 31.84
C LYS A 183 12.60 1.45 31.20
N LEU A 184 12.24 1.39 29.91
CA LEU A 184 12.00 0.16 29.18
C LEU A 184 13.19 -0.82 29.24
N PRO A 185 14.46 -0.43 28.97
CA PRO A 185 15.60 -1.36 29.08
C PRO A 185 15.88 -1.82 30.52
N ALA A 186 15.50 -1.04 31.53
CA ALA A 186 15.73 -1.34 32.94
C ALA A 186 14.70 -2.35 33.49
N ASP A 187 13.50 -2.38 32.90
CA ASP A 187 12.43 -3.30 33.31
C ASP A 187 12.14 -4.34 32.22
N THR A 188 12.93 -5.40 32.22
CA THR A 188 12.73 -6.59 31.38
C THR A 188 11.40 -7.34 31.65
N SER A 189 10.56 -6.92 32.61
CA SER A 189 9.21 -7.48 32.74
C SER A 189 8.23 -6.92 31.71
N LEU A 190 8.55 -5.76 31.11
CA LEU A 190 7.70 -5.09 30.13
C LEU A 190 7.85 -5.64 28.71
N TYR A 191 8.81 -6.53 28.47
CA TYR A 191 9.01 -7.15 27.16
C TYR A 191 9.73 -8.51 27.18
N SER A 192 9.58 -9.27 26.10
CA SER A 192 10.39 -10.46 25.78
C SER A 192 11.01 -10.34 24.38
N VAL A 193 12.20 -10.91 24.19
CA VAL A 193 12.88 -10.94 22.90
C VAL A 193 12.47 -12.20 22.15
N ILE A 194 12.19 -12.05 20.84
CA ILE A 194 11.92 -13.17 19.95
C ILE A 194 13.23 -13.58 19.28
N ASN A 195 13.79 -14.72 19.68
CA ASN A 195 15.08 -15.19 19.16
C ASN A 195 14.97 -15.92 17.81
N ASN A 196 13.94 -16.75 17.63
CA ASN A 196 13.69 -17.51 16.40
C ASN A 196 12.19 -17.53 16.07
N ILE A 197 11.86 -17.47 14.78
CA ILE A 197 10.51 -17.66 14.24
C ILE A 197 10.59 -18.80 13.22
N GLU A 198 10.12 -19.98 13.59
CA GLU A 198 10.02 -21.13 12.68
C GLU A 198 8.57 -21.36 12.24
N TYR A 199 8.37 -21.55 10.94
CA TYR A 199 7.10 -21.96 10.34
C TYR A 199 7.16 -23.46 10.07
N LEU A 200 6.28 -24.22 10.72
CA LEU A 200 6.29 -25.68 10.70
C LEU A 200 5.34 -26.29 9.66
N ASN A 201 4.21 -25.65 9.27
CA ASN A 201 3.19 -26.18 8.32
C ASN A 201 2.22 -25.10 7.77
N GLU A 202 1.42 -25.36 6.73
CA GLU A 202 0.40 -24.40 6.21
C GLU A 202 -0.60 -23.85 7.27
N ASN A 203 -0.78 -24.55 8.41
CA ASN A 203 -1.57 -24.13 9.57
C ASN A 203 -0.72 -23.68 10.79
N ASP A 204 0.49 -23.18 10.53
CA ASP A 204 1.61 -22.84 11.42
C ASP A 204 1.31 -22.53 12.90
N THR A 205 1.79 -23.42 13.77
CA THR A 205 2.25 -23.10 15.14
C THR A 205 3.65 -22.52 15.07
N VAL A 206 3.86 -21.32 15.60
CA VAL A 206 5.18 -20.70 15.71
C VAL A 206 5.78 -20.97 17.09
N ILE A 207 7.03 -21.41 17.11
CA ILE A 207 7.81 -21.58 18.34
C ILE A 207 8.51 -20.26 18.63
N PHE A 208 8.03 -19.54 19.65
CA PHE A 208 8.74 -18.39 20.22
C PHE A 208 9.67 -18.93 21.32
N SER A 209 10.97 -18.64 21.22
CA SER A 209 11.87 -18.82 22.36
C SER A 209 11.90 -17.52 23.15
N ASP A 210 11.03 -17.42 24.15
CA ASP A 210 10.96 -16.27 25.05
C ASP A 210 12.22 -16.23 25.93
N LYS A 211 13.09 -15.24 25.67
CA LYS A 211 14.17 -14.90 26.60
C LYS A 211 14.03 -13.43 26.99
N LYS A 212 14.13 -13.18 28.30
CA LYS A 212 14.27 -11.82 28.83
C LYS A 212 15.73 -11.43 28.68
N GLU A 213 16.00 -10.45 27.82
CA GLU A 213 17.34 -9.94 27.57
C GLU A 213 17.29 -8.41 27.52
N ILE A 214 18.33 -7.77 28.05
CA ILE A 214 18.44 -6.31 28.00
C ILE A 214 18.77 -5.94 26.55
N VAL A 215 17.93 -5.13 25.92
CA VAL A 215 18.27 -4.53 24.61
C VAL A 215 19.45 -3.58 24.83
N GLN A 216 20.66 -4.05 24.55
CA GLN A 216 21.83 -3.18 24.45
C GLN A 216 21.71 -2.41 23.14
N LEU A 217 21.24 -1.16 23.26
CA LEU A 217 21.40 -0.18 22.19
C LEU A 217 22.85 0.27 22.21
N ASP A 218 23.70 -0.44 21.48
CA ASP A 218 25.07 -0.03 21.24
C ASP A 218 25.12 1.39 20.65
N SER A 219 26.27 2.06 20.72
CA SER A 219 26.49 3.35 20.05
C SER A 219 26.27 3.20 18.55
N GLY A 220 25.15 3.69 18.04
CA GLY A 220 24.79 3.59 16.64
C GLY A 220 23.40 4.13 16.30
N LYS A 221 23.06 4.06 15.02
CA LYS A 221 21.79 4.50 14.46
C LYS A 221 20.81 3.34 14.36
N TYR A 222 19.62 3.50 14.92
CA TYR A 222 18.55 2.50 14.91
C TYR A 222 17.21 3.12 14.55
N ILE A 223 16.32 2.30 14.00
CA ILE A 223 14.88 2.60 13.93
C ILE A 223 14.16 1.61 14.84
N MET A 224 13.46 2.14 15.83
CA MET A 224 12.52 1.37 16.64
C MET A 224 11.12 1.55 16.13
N VAL A 225 10.35 0.48 16.08
CA VAL A 225 9.01 0.50 15.53
C VAL A 225 8.05 -0.12 16.51
N PHE A 226 7.07 0.64 16.98
CA PHE A 226 6.02 0.18 17.87
C PHE A 226 4.77 -0.15 17.07
N MET A 227 4.30 -1.39 17.16
CA MET A 227 3.23 -1.92 16.31
C MET A 227 2.25 -2.80 17.08
N THR A 228 1.08 -3.03 16.47
CA THR A 228 0.11 -4.01 16.95
C THR A 228 -0.28 -4.96 15.83
N SER A 229 -0.43 -6.26 16.13
CA SER A 229 -0.71 -7.29 15.11
C SER A 229 -2.08 -7.10 14.42
N GLY A 230 -3.02 -6.44 15.11
CA GLY A 230 -4.36 -6.14 14.60
C GLY A 230 -4.49 -4.83 13.82
N CYS A 231 -3.47 -3.96 13.81
CA CYS A 231 -3.57 -2.64 13.19
C CYS A 231 -3.29 -2.69 11.68
N LYS A 232 -4.23 -2.17 10.88
CA LYS A 232 -4.11 -2.06 9.41
C LYS A 232 -2.87 -1.24 9.00
N TYR A 233 -2.67 -0.07 9.60
CA TYR A 233 -1.54 0.80 9.28
C TYR A 233 -0.21 0.21 9.72
N CYS A 234 -0.18 -0.62 10.77
CA CYS A 234 1.02 -1.36 11.16
C CYS A 234 1.43 -2.37 10.07
N LYS A 235 0.46 -3.10 9.48
CA LYS A 235 0.74 -4.04 8.39
C LYS A 235 1.33 -3.32 7.18
N ILE A 236 0.65 -2.26 6.72
CA ILE A 236 1.09 -1.43 5.58
C ILE A 236 2.50 -0.89 5.82
N SER A 237 2.72 -0.34 7.02
CA SER A 237 4.00 0.23 7.44
C SER A 237 5.15 -0.77 7.44
N LEU A 238 4.92 -1.97 7.97
CA LEU A 238 5.98 -2.98 8.01
C LEU A 238 6.28 -3.54 6.62
N THR A 239 5.27 -3.74 5.77
CA THR A 239 5.50 -4.13 4.37
C THR A 239 6.28 -3.06 3.61
N LYS A 240 5.93 -1.77 3.80
CA LYS A 240 6.66 -0.63 3.24
C LYS A 240 8.12 -0.60 3.73
N LEU A 241 8.33 -0.76 5.03
CA LEU A 241 9.67 -0.79 5.64
C LEU A 241 10.51 -1.95 5.10
N ASN A 242 9.97 -3.17 5.04
CA ASN A 242 10.67 -4.33 4.48
C ASN A 242 11.08 -4.10 3.02
N SER A 243 10.16 -3.57 2.21
CA SER A 243 10.42 -3.27 0.80
C SER A 243 11.53 -2.24 0.62
N ILE A 244 11.64 -1.24 1.51
CA ILE A 244 12.72 -0.24 1.48
C ILE A 244 14.05 -0.88 1.90
N PHE A 245 14.07 -1.67 2.97
CA PHE A 245 15.28 -2.32 3.48
C PHE A 245 15.87 -3.30 2.47
N GLU A 246 15.03 -4.15 1.86
CA GLU A 246 15.46 -5.10 0.82
C GLU A 246 16.01 -4.38 -0.41
N LYS A 247 15.31 -3.38 -0.93
CA LYS A 247 15.72 -2.68 -2.16
C LYS A 247 17.08 -1.99 -2.02
N HIS A 248 17.38 -1.43 -0.85
CA HIS A 248 18.63 -0.71 -0.60
C HIS A 248 19.68 -1.54 0.15
N ASN A 249 19.44 -2.84 0.36
CA ASN A 249 20.31 -3.73 1.14
C ASN A 249 20.69 -3.14 2.52
N LEU A 250 19.72 -2.55 3.21
CA LEU A 250 19.94 -1.95 4.53
C LEU A 250 20.14 -3.05 5.58
N ASN A 251 20.92 -2.76 6.62
CA ASN A 251 21.14 -3.72 7.70
C ASN A 251 19.88 -3.88 8.57
N ASN A 252 19.24 -5.03 8.49
CA ASN A 252 18.02 -5.36 9.24
C ASN A 252 18.22 -5.35 10.77
N ASP A 253 19.44 -5.57 11.27
CA ASP A 253 19.76 -5.48 12.70
C ASP A 253 19.58 -4.06 13.27
N ARG A 254 19.54 -3.05 12.40
CA ARG A 254 19.29 -1.64 12.79
C ARG A 254 17.80 -1.34 12.95
N CYS A 255 16.90 -2.27 12.60
CA CYS A 255 15.47 -2.14 12.78
C CYS A 255 14.98 -3.09 13.87
N ILE A 256 14.41 -2.53 14.95
CA ILE A 256 13.92 -3.28 16.10
C ILE A 256 12.42 -3.02 16.24
N ILE A 257 11.63 -4.08 16.12
CA ILE A 257 10.16 -4.00 16.16
C ILE A 257 9.67 -4.44 17.52
N TRP A 258 8.96 -3.55 18.20
CA TRP A 258 8.24 -3.82 19.44
C TRP A 258 6.76 -4.01 19.09
N ILE A 259 6.27 -5.22 19.27
CA ILE A 259 4.92 -5.61 18.84
C ILE A 259 4.13 -6.24 19.98
N TRP A 260 2.84 -5.93 20.03
CA TRP A 260 1.90 -6.67 20.86
C TRP A 260 0.71 -7.15 20.03
N GLY A 261 0.02 -8.16 20.53
CA GLY A 261 -1.09 -8.81 19.83
C GLY A 261 -1.94 -9.63 20.78
N ARG A 262 -3.09 -10.11 20.28
CA ARG A 262 -4.02 -10.93 21.07
C ARG A 262 -3.38 -12.21 21.58
N ASP A 263 -2.58 -12.82 20.71
CA ASP A 263 -1.91 -14.09 20.93
C ASP A 263 -0.69 -14.19 19.98
N THR A 264 0.18 -15.16 20.25
CA THR A 264 1.40 -15.42 19.48
C THR A 264 1.12 -15.78 18.01
N SER A 265 -0.03 -16.42 17.72
CA SER A 265 -0.44 -16.74 16.35
C SER A 265 -0.85 -15.49 15.55
N SER A 266 -1.41 -14.48 16.21
CA SER A 266 -1.75 -13.21 15.59
C SER A 266 -0.50 -12.44 15.17
N ILE A 267 0.54 -12.49 16.00
CA ILE A 267 1.84 -11.87 15.74
C ILE A 267 2.55 -12.62 14.62
N SER A 268 2.58 -13.96 14.64
CA SER A 268 3.23 -14.73 13.57
C SER A 268 2.59 -14.50 12.21
N ARG A 269 1.26 -14.46 12.14
CA ARG A 269 0.52 -14.14 10.91
C ARG A 269 0.86 -12.74 10.43
N PHE A 270 0.92 -11.76 11.33
CA PHE A 270 1.31 -10.40 11.00
C PHE A 270 2.72 -10.34 10.39
N ILE A 271 3.71 -11.00 10.99
CA ILE A 271 5.09 -11.03 10.49
C ILE A 271 5.16 -11.74 9.13
N LYS A 272 4.47 -12.87 8.98
CA LYS A 272 4.40 -13.63 7.72
C LYS A 272 3.81 -12.80 6.59
N THR A 273 2.65 -12.18 6.83
CA THR A 273 1.92 -11.38 5.82
C THR A 273 2.67 -10.12 5.43
N THR A 274 3.47 -9.54 6.32
CA THR A 274 4.21 -8.31 6.04
C THR A 274 5.57 -8.54 5.39
N GLY A 275 6.05 -9.79 5.36
CA GLY A 275 7.38 -10.15 4.84
C GLY A 275 8.54 -9.71 5.75
N GLY A 276 8.27 -9.21 6.95
CA GLY A 276 9.26 -8.60 7.86
C GLY A 276 10.12 -9.59 8.65
N LEU A 277 10.20 -10.86 8.23
CA LEU A 277 10.87 -11.93 8.97
C LEU A 277 12.35 -11.67 9.30
N SER A 278 12.99 -10.83 8.51
CA SER A 278 14.40 -10.49 8.63
C SER A 278 14.71 -9.51 9.78
N PHE A 279 13.69 -8.89 10.39
CA PHE A 279 13.86 -7.93 11.47
C PHE A 279 13.92 -8.58 12.86
N LYS A 280 14.46 -7.83 13.82
CA LYS A 280 14.42 -8.22 15.24
C LYS A 280 13.07 -7.83 15.84
N TYR A 281 12.47 -8.76 16.58
CA TYR A 281 11.18 -8.55 17.22
C TYR A 281 11.25 -8.70 18.74
N ASN A 282 10.59 -7.78 19.44
CA ASN A 282 10.34 -7.83 20.87
C ASN A 282 8.84 -7.82 21.10
N ILE A 283 8.33 -8.72 21.94
CA ILE A 283 6.95 -8.67 22.41
C ILE A 283 6.90 -7.70 23.57
N ILE A 284 6.05 -6.69 23.48
CA ILE A 284 5.88 -5.67 24.53
C ILE A 284 4.55 -5.86 25.26
N ASP A 285 4.51 -5.55 26.56
CA ASP A 285 3.26 -5.46 27.30
C ASP A 285 2.34 -4.39 26.66
N PRO A 286 1.03 -4.69 26.46
CA PRO A 286 0.12 -3.77 25.78
C PRO A 286 -0.04 -2.43 26.49
N TYR A 287 -0.03 -2.38 27.82
CA TYR A 287 -0.14 -1.13 28.56
C TYR A 287 1.13 -0.30 28.42
N ALA A 288 2.29 -0.94 28.59
CA ALA A 288 3.59 -0.29 28.36
C ALA A 288 3.70 0.28 26.95
N ALA A 289 3.23 -0.46 25.93
CA ALA A 289 3.20 0.03 24.56
C ALA A 289 2.29 1.24 24.40
N ILE A 290 1.05 1.18 24.92
CA ILE A 290 0.08 2.27 24.81
C ILE A 290 0.59 3.54 25.49
N ASP A 291 1.16 3.43 26.69
CA ASP A 291 1.70 4.57 27.44
C ASP A 291 2.88 5.20 26.70
N LEU A 292 3.77 4.37 26.15
CA LEU A 292 4.99 4.84 25.48
C LEU A 292 4.71 5.67 24.22
N VAL A 293 3.73 5.25 23.40
CA VAL A 293 3.38 5.92 22.13
C VAL A 293 2.07 6.69 22.19
N PHE A 294 1.53 6.91 23.39
CA PHE A 294 0.23 7.55 23.62
C PHE A 294 -0.90 6.95 22.75
N GLY A 295 -0.89 5.63 22.58
CA GLY A 295 -1.87 4.89 21.78
C GLY A 295 -1.74 5.08 20.25
N HIS A 296 -0.70 5.76 19.77
CA HIS A 296 -0.47 5.93 18.33
C HIS A 296 0.33 4.75 17.75
N PHE A 297 -0.33 3.94 16.91
CA PHE A 297 0.32 2.83 16.21
C PHE A 297 0.07 2.89 14.70
N PRO A 298 1.07 2.65 13.84
CA PRO A 298 2.47 2.43 14.19
C PRO A 298 3.17 3.75 14.54
N THR A 299 4.17 3.66 15.41
CA THR A 299 5.08 4.77 15.73
C THR A 299 6.51 4.32 15.46
N PHE A 300 7.25 5.11 14.69
CA PHE A 300 8.66 4.88 14.41
C PHE A 300 9.49 5.89 15.17
N VAL A 301 10.58 5.43 15.77
CA VAL A 301 11.46 6.23 16.59
C VAL A 301 12.86 6.08 16.03
N ILE A 302 13.38 7.17 15.47
CA ILE A 302 14.73 7.25 14.95
C ILE A 302 15.66 7.56 16.12
N ILE A 303 16.61 6.66 16.37
CA ILE A 303 17.53 6.73 17.51
C ILE A 303 18.95 6.85 16.98
N ASP A 304 19.70 7.81 17.50
CA ASP A 304 21.13 7.98 17.26
C ASP A 304 21.84 8.05 18.61
N ASN A 305 22.79 7.13 18.86
CA ASN A 305 23.59 7.10 20.07
C ASN A 305 22.73 7.19 21.36
N ASN A 306 21.69 6.36 21.42
CA ASN A 306 20.73 6.28 22.53
C ASN A 306 19.91 7.56 22.81
N LYS A 307 19.83 8.46 21.82
CA LYS A 307 18.95 9.64 21.86
C LYS A 307 17.89 9.54 20.77
N VAL A 308 16.65 9.87 21.13
CA VAL A 308 15.56 10.00 20.17
C VAL A 308 15.82 11.25 19.33
N VAL A 309 16.05 11.05 18.04
CA VAL A 309 16.26 12.13 17.06
C VAL A 309 14.93 12.58 16.48
N LYS A 310 14.07 11.62 16.14
CA LYS A 310 12.81 11.89 15.45
C LYS A 310 11.77 10.82 15.78
N VAL A 311 10.50 11.23 15.83
CA VAL A 311 9.35 10.33 15.96
C VAL A 311 8.46 10.52 14.74
N LEU A 312 8.08 9.43 14.10
CA LEU A 312 7.30 9.40 12.88
C LEU A 312 6.06 8.53 13.05
N ASP A 313 4.99 8.90 12.37
CA ASP A 313 3.83 8.04 12.14
C ASP A 313 3.98 7.25 10.82
N TYR A 314 2.93 6.53 10.41
CA TYR A 314 2.92 5.76 9.17
C TYR A 314 3.20 6.57 7.90
N ARG A 315 2.80 7.85 7.86
CA ARG A 315 2.99 8.72 6.68
C ARG A 315 4.39 9.29 6.65
N GLY A 316 4.96 9.57 7.83
CA GLY A 316 6.32 10.08 7.99
C GLY A 316 7.44 9.18 7.46
N LEU A 317 7.17 7.90 7.18
CA LEU A 317 8.16 6.96 6.69
C LEU A 317 8.58 7.28 5.23
N SER A 318 9.78 7.83 5.06
CA SER A 318 10.35 8.24 3.76
C SER A 318 11.51 7.33 3.33
N GLU A 319 11.47 6.82 2.08
CA GLU A 319 12.55 6.01 1.50
C GLU A 319 13.89 6.77 1.49
N ASN A 320 13.89 8.02 1.06
CA ASN A 320 15.12 8.83 0.96
C ASN A 320 15.72 9.08 2.34
N GLU A 321 14.87 9.39 3.33
CA GLU A 321 15.33 9.68 4.69
C GLU A 321 15.94 8.43 5.33
N LEU A 322 15.30 7.26 5.20
CA LEU A 322 15.84 6.00 5.72
C LEU A 322 17.15 5.61 5.02
N LYS A 323 17.21 5.78 3.70
CA LYS A 323 18.42 5.51 2.93
C LYS A 323 19.58 6.40 3.38
N GLU A 324 19.37 7.71 3.48
CA GLU A 324 20.41 8.65 3.94
C GLU A 324 20.82 8.39 5.38
N TYR A 325 19.86 8.06 6.24
CA TYR A 325 20.11 7.82 7.65
C TYR A 325 20.99 6.58 7.89
N PHE A 326 20.73 5.48 7.16
CA PHE A 326 21.42 4.20 7.31
C PHE A 326 22.59 3.96 6.34
N ALA A 327 22.81 4.83 5.35
CA ALA A 327 23.96 4.74 4.44
C ALA A 327 25.28 5.27 5.04
N GLN A 328 25.23 5.85 6.24
CA GLN A 328 26.37 6.33 7.04
C GLN A 328 26.59 5.40 8.23
#